data_AF-A0AAP0MRL9-F1
#
_entry.id   AF-A0AAP0MRL9-F1
#
_cell.length_a   1.000
_cell.length_b   1.000
_cell.length_c   1.000
_cell.angle_alpha   90.00
_cell.angle_beta   90.00
_cell.angle_gamma   90.00
#
_symmetry.space_group_name_H-M   'P 1'
#
loop_
_entity.id
_entity.type
_entity.pdbx_description
1 polymer ?
#
loop_
_entity_poly.entity_id
_entity_poly.type
_entity_poly.pdbx_seq_one_letter_code
_entity_poly.pdbx_strand_id
1 'polypeptide(L)'
;MKSRGIIPDVVVYSSLIDGYCLMGRIDDARKLFVSIESEGCIPDTSSYNTLINSYSKIEKVEEALSLYGEMISMGVRPDVFSYNT
;
A
#
# COMPACT_ATOMS: atom_id res chain seq x y z
N MET A 1 1.56 9.79 16.26
CA MET A 1 2.86 9.15 16.57
C MET A 1 3.96 9.73 15.67
N LYS A 2 4.45 10.95 15.96
CA LYS A 2 5.64 11.57 15.32
C LYS A 2 6.50 12.26 16.39
N SER A 3 6.89 11.53 17.44
CA SER A 3 7.61 12.15 18.58
C SER A 3 8.86 11.41 19.05
N ARG A 4 9.29 10.36 18.34
CA ARG A 4 10.58 9.71 18.57
C ARG A 4 11.06 9.24 17.20
N GLY A 5 12.32 9.48 16.84
CA GLY A 5 12.91 9.18 15.52
C GLY A 5 12.95 7.70 15.16
N ILE A 6 11.79 7.06 15.16
CA ILE A 6 11.52 5.70 14.74
C ILE A 6 10.96 5.87 13.34
N ILE A 7 11.76 5.52 12.34
CA ILE A 7 11.28 5.29 10.98
C ILE A 7 10.24 4.15 11.14
N PRO A 8 8.95 4.40 10.86
CA PRO A 8 7.96 3.35 10.99
C PRO A 8 8.36 2.20 10.06
N ASP A 9 8.43 0.99 10.60
CA ASP A 9 8.73 -0.18 9.78
C ASP A 9 7.60 -0.37 8.74
N VAL A 10 7.90 -1.06 7.65
CA VAL A 10 6.94 -1.42 6.58
C VAL A 10 5.67 -2.03 7.16
N VAL A 11 5.79 -2.81 8.25
CA VAL A 11 4.66 -3.40 8.99
C VAL A 11 3.72 -2.36 9.61
N VAL A 12 4.25 -1.23 10.09
CA VAL A 12 3.44 -0.14 10.67
C VAL A 12 2.67 0.57 9.57
N TYR A 13 3.31 0.83 8.43
CA TYR A 13 2.64 1.45 7.29
C TYR A 13 1.58 0.54 6.68
N SER A 14 1.88 -0.76 6.50
CA SER A 14 0.89 -1.72 5.99
C SER A 14 -0.34 -1.83 6.90
N SER A 15 -0.13 -1.82 8.22
CA SER A 15 -1.22 -1.81 9.21
C SER A 15 -2.05 -0.53 9.17
N LEU A 16 -1.41 0.63 8.99
CA LEU A 16 -2.10 1.92 8.87
C LEU A 16 -2.88 2.03 7.56
N ILE A 17 -2.30 1.57 6.45
CA ILE A 17 -2.95 1.48 5.13
C ILE A 17 -4.19 0.60 5.23
N ASP A 18 -4.06 -0.61 5.78
CA ASP A 18 -5.19 -1.53 5.97
C ASP A 18 -6.29 -0.89 6.84
N GLY A 19 -5.91 -0.24 7.94
CA GLY A 19 -6.85 0.49 8.79
C GLY A 19 -7.60 1.62 8.06
N TYR A 20 -6.91 2.42 7.24
CA TYR A 20 -7.55 3.44 6.42
C TYR A 20 -8.49 2.85 5.37
N CYS A 21 -8.08 1.75 4.74
CA CYS A 21 -8.90 1.02 3.78
C CYS A 21 -10.18 0.45 4.42
N LEU A 22 -10.09 -0.17 5.60
CA LEU A 22 -11.24 -0.66 6.37
C LEU A 22 -12.20 0.46 6.79
N MET A 23 -11.70 1.67 6.99
CA MET A 23 -12.51 2.85 7.28
C MET A 23 -13.11 3.52 6.02
N GLY A 24 -12.89 2.96 4.83
CA GLY A 24 -13.30 3.57 3.55
C GLY A 24 -12.50 4.83 3.18
N ARG A 25 -11.41 5.13 3.90
CA ARG A 25 -10.55 6.30 3.72
C ARG A 25 -9.40 6.00 2.78
N ILE A 26 -9.71 5.49 1.60
CA ILE A 26 -8.70 4.99 0.66
C ILE A 26 -7.76 6.10 0.14
N ASP A 27 -8.24 7.34 0.04
CA ASP A 27 -7.40 8.47 -0.37
C ASP A 27 -6.33 8.78 0.69
N ASP A 28 -6.64 8.59 1.97
CA ASP A 28 -5.67 8.75 3.05
C ASP A 28 -4.68 7.58 3.08
N ALA A 29 -5.15 6.35 2.78
CA ALA A 29 -4.28 5.19 2.59
C ALA A 29 -3.26 5.42 1.46
N ARG A 30 -3.71 5.98 0.33
CA ARG A 30 -2.81 6.30 -0.80
C ARG A 30 -1.84 7.43 -0.49
N LYS A 31 -2.30 8.50 0.18
CA LYS A 31 -1.38 9.57 0.64
C LYS A 31 -0.30 9.02 1.56
N LEU A 32 -0.68 8.13 2.47
CA LEU A 32 0.27 7.47 3.35
C LEU A 32 1.25 6.64 2.53
N PHE A 33 0.77 5.82 1.59
CA PHE A 33 1.62 4.99 0.71
C PHE A 33 2.67 5.80 -0.05
N VAL A 34 2.28 6.90 -0.69
CA VAL A 34 3.20 7.80 -1.41
C VAL A 34 4.19 8.45 -0.45
N SER A 35 3.78 8.74 0.79
CA SER A 35 4.69 9.31 1.79
C SER A 35 5.77 8.33 2.25
N ILE A 36 5.55 7.01 2.14
CA ILE A 36 6.52 5.98 2.54
C ILE A 36 7.84 6.14 1.77
N GLU A 37 7.75 6.31 0.45
CA GLU A 37 8.93 6.53 -0.40
C GLU A 37 9.65 7.83 -0.06
N SER A 38 8.89 8.90 0.19
CA SER A 38 9.45 10.21 0.58
C SER A 38 10.14 10.19 1.95
N GLU A 39 9.73 9.26 2.82
CA GLU A 39 10.30 9.04 4.15
C GLU A 39 11.46 8.00 4.11
N GLY A 40 11.85 7.52 2.91
CA GLY A 40 13.00 6.63 2.71
C GLY A 40 12.71 5.14 2.97
N CYS A 41 11.44 4.78 3.15
CA CYS A 41 11.00 3.39 3.22
C CYS A 41 10.59 2.91 1.82
N ILE A 42 10.99 1.69 1.46
CA ILE A 42 10.62 1.08 0.19
C ILE A 42 9.39 0.20 0.46
N PRO A 43 8.23 0.46 -0.19
CA PRO A 43 7.08 -0.42 -0.09
C PRO A 43 7.43 -1.83 -0.59
N ASP A 44 7.01 -2.85 0.16
CA ASP A 44 7.22 -4.24 -0.19
C ASP A 44 5.98 -4.86 -0.86
N THR A 45 6.11 -6.12 -1.29
CA THR A 45 5.00 -6.88 -1.91
C THR A 45 3.75 -6.89 -1.03
N SER A 46 3.90 -7.02 0.30
CA SER A 46 2.77 -7.02 1.22
C SER A 46 2.02 -5.68 1.19
N SER A 47 2.75 -4.57 1.16
CA SER A 47 2.17 -3.23 1.15
C SER A 47 1.37 -2.96 -0.12
N TYR A 48 1.91 -3.35 -1.29
CA TYR A 48 1.20 -3.27 -2.57
C TYR A 48 -0.07 -4.15 -2.56
N ASN A 49 0.05 -5.41 -2.11
CA ASN A 49 -1.08 -6.33 -2.06
C ASN A 49 -2.22 -5.83 -1.18
N THR A 50 -1.93 -5.23 -0.03
CA THR A 50 -2.95 -4.66 0.86
C THR A 50 -3.74 -3.55 0.16
N LEU A 51 -3.08 -2.65 -0.57
CA LEU A 51 -3.75 -1.59 -1.32
C LEU A 51 -4.53 -2.13 -2.50
N ILE A 52 -3.95 -3.02 -3.30
CA ILE A 52 -4.62 -3.68 -4.43
C ILE A 52 -5.90 -4.36 -3.95
N ASN A 53 -5.84 -5.15 -2.87
CA ASN A 53 -7.01 -5.78 -2.24
C ASN A 53 -8.08 -4.78 -1.83
N SER A 54 -7.64 -3.69 -1.23
CA SER A 54 -8.55 -2.68 -0.73
C SER A 54 -9.25 -1.96 -1.89
N TYR A 55 -8.54 -1.65 -2.97
CA TYR A 55 -9.10 -1.08 -4.20
C TYR A 55 -10.05 -2.06 -4.90
N SER A 56 -9.70 -3.35 -5.01
CA SER A 56 -10.59 -4.39 -5.54
C SER A 56 -11.90 -4.49 -4.75
N LYS A 57 -11.84 -4.45 -3.42
CA LYS A 57 -13.02 -4.54 -2.53
C LYS A 57 -13.98 -3.35 -2.64
N ILE A 58 -13.51 -2.20 -3.09
CA ILE A 58 -14.35 -1.01 -3.30
C ILE A 58 -14.64 -0.74 -4.78
N GLU A 59 -14.50 -1.76 -5.63
CA GLU A 59 -14.77 -1.72 -7.07
C GLU A 59 -13.93 -0.70 -7.87
N LYS A 60 -12.81 -0.26 -7.29
CA LYS A 60 -11.84 0.66 -7.92
C LYS A 60 -10.74 -0.12 -8.64
N VAL A 61 -11.15 -0.88 -9.65
CA VAL A 61 -10.29 -1.84 -10.34
C VAL A 61 -9.18 -1.16 -11.15
N GLU A 62 -9.44 0.02 -11.73
CA GLU A 62 -8.41 0.77 -12.47
C GLU A 62 -7.25 1.19 -11.57
N GLU A 63 -7.55 1.65 -10.35
CA GLU A 63 -6.55 2.01 -9.36
C GLU A 63 -5.76 0.79 -8.86
N ALA A 64 -6.42 -0.35 -8.69
CA ALA A 64 -5.76 -1.62 -8.35
C ALA A 64 -4.77 -2.06 -9.44
N LEU A 65 -5.18 -2.01 -10.72
CA LEU A 65 -4.33 -2.33 -11.86
C LEU A 65 -3.17 -1.34 -12.01
N SER A 66 -3.41 -0.05 -11.77
CA SER A 66 -2.36 0.96 -11.77
C SER A 66 -1.29 0.67 -10.73
N LEU A 67 -1.68 0.28 -9.51
CA LEU A 67 -0.75 -0.10 -8.45
C LEU A 67 0.01 -1.38 -8.78
N TYR A 68 -0.64 -2.35 -9.40
CA TYR A 68 0.02 -3.57 -9.87
C TYR A 68 1.09 -3.26 -10.94
N GLY A 69 0.80 -2.35 -11.87
CA GLY A 69 1.78 -1.87 -12.84
C GLY A 69 2.95 -1.12 -12.19
N GLU A 70 2.66 -0.28 -11.20
CA GLU A 70 3.66 0.45 -10.42
C GLU A 70 4.61 -0.52 -9.69
N MET A 71 4.05 -1.53 -9.02
CA MET A 71 4.78 -2.59 -8.33
C MET A 71 5.82 -3.26 -9.25
N ILE A 72 5.41 -3.62 -10.48
CA ILE A 72 6.32 -4.20 -11.48
C ILE A 72 7.40 -3.19 -11.90
N SER A 73 7.02 -1.94 -12.13
CA SER A 73 7.96 -0.89 -12.56
C SER A 73 9.03 -0.57 -11.51
N MET A 74 8.68 -0.73 -10.23
CA MET A 74 9.58 -0.59 -9.08
C MET A 74 10.43 -1.83 -8.82
N GLY A 75 10.27 -2.89 -9.63
CA GLY A 75 10.99 -4.16 -9.47
C GLY A 75 10.51 -5.00 -8.29
N VAL A 76 9.38 -4.63 -7.67
CA VAL A 76 8.76 -5.40 -6.59
C VAL A 76 8.04 -6.60 -7.21
N ARG A 77 8.39 -7.81 -6.78
CA ARG A 77 7.90 -9.02 -7.43
C ARG A 77 6.48 -9.37 -6.95
N PRO A 78 5.49 -9.48 -7.86
CA PRO A 78 4.15 -9.96 -7.52
C PRO A 78 4.20 -11.36 -6.91
N ASP A 79 3.34 -11.62 -5.93
CA ASP A 79 3.15 -12.94 -5.35
C ASP A 79 1.77 -13.52 -5.72
N VAL A 80 1.46 -14.72 -5.24
CA VAL A 80 0.18 -15.39 -5.53
C VAL A 80 -1.02 -14.56 -5.08
N PHE A 81 -0.89 -13.73 -4.02
CA PHE A 81 -1.95 -12.84 -3.58
C PHE A 81 -2.17 -11.67 -4.55
N SER A 82 -1.12 -11.17 -5.20
CA SER A 82 -1.25 -10.11 -6.22
C SER A 82 -2.10 -10.52 -7.42
N TYR A 83 -2.17 -11.82 -7.74
CA TYR A 83 -2.94 -12.35 -8.88
C TYR A 83 -4.37 -12.77 -8.52
N ASN A 84 -4.63 -13.06 -7.25
CA ASN A 84 -5.89 -13.69 -6.79
C ASN A 84 -6.86 -12.70 -6.13
N THR A 85 -6.50 -11.42 -6.13
CA THR A 85 -7.22 -10.34 -5.45
C THR A 85 -7.72 -9.32 -6.47
#